data_AF-A0A7X9MIL9-F1
#
_entry.id   AF-A0A7X9MIL9-F1
#
_cell.length_a   1.000
_cell.length_b   1.000
_cell.length_c   1.000
_cell.angle_alpha   90.00
_cell.angle_beta   90.00
_cell.angle_gamma   90.00
#
_symmetry.space_group_name_H-M   'P 1'
#
loop_
_entity.id
_entity.type
_entity.pdbx_description
1 polymer ?
#
loop_
_entity_poly.entity_id
_entity_poly.type
_entity_poly.pdbx_seq_one_letter_code
_entity_poly.pdbx_strand_id
1 'polypeptide(L)'
;MTSPPRFTESGRGVQLGFDELDTPLRDTTFVVVDLETTGGRAGDDAITEIGAVKIRGGEVLGEFATLVDPGRAIPPHIVQLTGITTAMVYAAPKIDEVLPAFLEFAAGSVLVAHNAGFDVGFLKAATAHCGAAWPRFPVVCTVKLARRVLGRDEAPSVKLSALAQLFRVSTQPTHRALDDARATVDVLHALIERVGNLGVHSLTELRDYIPAVTGEQRAKRTLAAHLPRRPGVYMFRGPSDEVLYVGTAVDLHRRVRSYFTGSETRPRLREMVAVTTRIDHVECAHGLEAGVRELRLLAAHAPPYNRRSKYPTRGWWIVLTDDPFPRFAVSRTPATDAIGPFSARTAASEVAAHLAELCGIRTCTRRIGRTGKHGDRCLPEAVGACAAATFGVQDAAAYSTQVERARAVIRGSDDEVLRDLHGRLDRLVLDELFENAARLRDRAAGTLLALRRTQRLAALAAVDELVAARPRDEGGWEFAVVRAGRLASAGVAPRGVPPMPVVDAIVAAAETVRPIPGPFRGASPEELGLVARWLDSGGVRIVRTSHGWCEPALGAGRWNEWAEKARDARAVSAVAPDERTTT
;
A
#
# COMPACT_ATOMS: atom_id res chain seq x y z
N MET A 1 -5.36 -3.70 -22.68
CA MET A 1 -6.19 -3.31 -21.53
C MET A 1 -5.62 -3.97 -20.30
N THR A 2 -4.77 -3.24 -19.59
CA THR A 2 -3.81 -3.74 -18.60
C THR A 2 -4.37 -3.61 -17.19
N SER A 3 -4.53 -4.74 -16.51
CA SER A 3 -4.81 -4.81 -15.07
C SER A 3 -3.61 -4.29 -14.26
N PRO A 4 -3.82 -3.60 -13.12
CA PRO A 4 -2.73 -3.18 -12.25
C PRO A 4 -2.17 -4.37 -11.44
N PRO A 5 -0.86 -4.38 -11.12
CA PRO A 5 -0.19 -5.49 -10.46
C PRO A 5 -0.58 -5.59 -8.97
N ARG A 6 -0.75 -6.83 -8.49
CA ARG A 6 -1.07 -7.17 -7.10
C ARG A 6 0.21 -7.29 -6.27
N PHE A 7 0.34 -6.48 -5.22
CA PHE A 7 1.34 -6.69 -4.16
C PHE A 7 0.78 -7.68 -3.12
N THR A 8 1.50 -8.77 -2.87
CA THR A 8 1.28 -9.64 -1.71
C THR A 8 2.41 -9.42 -0.71
N GLU A 9 2.18 -8.63 0.33
CA GLU A 9 3.06 -8.58 1.50
C GLU A 9 2.48 -9.42 2.65
N SER A 10 3.25 -10.41 3.06
CA SER A 10 3.02 -11.24 4.24
C SER A 10 3.31 -10.48 5.53
N GLY A 11 2.32 -10.37 6.43
CA GLY A 11 2.48 -10.59 7.88
C GLY A 11 3.52 -9.78 8.66
N ARG A 12 3.85 -8.54 8.29
CA ARG A 12 4.60 -7.61 9.16
C ARG A 12 3.72 -6.44 9.54
N GLY A 13 3.62 -6.12 10.83
CA GLY A 13 2.82 -4.98 11.33
C GLY A 13 3.28 -3.67 10.71
N VAL A 14 2.59 -3.25 9.64
CA VAL A 14 2.81 -2.00 8.89
C VAL A 14 2.13 -0.85 9.63
N GLN A 15 2.82 0.29 9.71
CA GLN A 15 2.21 1.57 10.05
C GLN A 15 1.41 1.99 8.81
N LEU A 16 0.08 1.85 8.87
CA LEU A 16 -0.82 2.17 7.77
C LEU A 16 -0.61 3.63 7.35
N GLY A 17 -0.18 3.84 6.10
CA GLY A 17 0.00 5.14 5.49
C GLY A 17 -1.27 5.63 4.80
N PHE A 18 -1.19 6.83 4.23
CA PHE A 18 -2.26 7.63 3.65
C PHE A 18 -3.11 6.95 2.54
N ASP A 19 -2.70 5.78 2.03
CA ASP A 19 -3.34 5.09 0.90
C ASP A 19 -4.33 3.98 1.29
N GLU A 20 -4.51 3.69 2.59
CA GLU A 20 -5.55 2.76 3.04
C GLU A 20 -6.83 3.52 3.42
N LEU A 21 -7.47 4.13 2.42
CA LEU A 21 -8.81 4.69 2.54
C LEU A 21 -9.81 3.55 2.77
N ASP A 22 -10.08 3.30 4.04
CA ASP A 22 -11.06 2.32 4.48
C ASP A 22 -12.47 2.79 4.06
N THR A 23 -13.14 2.03 3.18
CA THR A 23 -14.43 2.45 2.61
C THR A 23 -15.47 2.61 3.74
N PRO A 24 -16.13 3.79 3.86
CA PRO A 24 -17.18 3.98 4.84
C PRO A 24 -18.30 2.94 4.66
N LEU A 25 -18.92 2.48 5.77
CA LEU A 25 -20.02 1.50 5.71
C LEU A 25 -21.19 2.00 4.86
N ARG A 26 -21.51 3.30 4.91
CA ARG A 26 -22.54 3.92 4.05
C ARG A 26 -22.25 3.79 2.56
N ASP A 27 -20.97 3.76 2.19
CA ASP A 27 -20.52 3.74 0.80
C ASP A 27 -20.24 2.30 0.35
N THR A 28 -20.28 1.33 1.27
CA THR A 28 -20.05 -0.10 1.02
C THR A 28 -21.34 -0.76 0.49
N THR A 29 -21.22 -1.51 -0.61
CA THR A 29 -22.32 -2.32 -1.13
C THR A 29 -22.26 -3.72 -0.52
N PHE A 30 -23.35 -4.15 0.08
CA PHE A 30 -23.49 -5.50 0.64
C PHE A 30 -24.45 -6.31 -0.22
N VAL A 31 -24.17 -7.60 -0.37
CA VAL A 31 -25.12 -8.58 -0.87
C VAL A 31 -25.37 -9.58 0.25
N VAL A 32 -26.56 -9.48 0.84
CA VAL A 32 -27.02 -10.42 1.87
C VAL A 32 -27.61 -11.61 1.14
N VAL A 33 -27.10 -12.81 1.41
CA VAL A 33 -27.52 -14.05 0.75
C VAL A 33 -27.92 -15.09 1.79
N ASP A 34 -28.94 -15.86 1.44
CA ASP A 34 -29.43 -17.02 2.16
C ASP A 34 -29.76 -18.12 1.14
N LEU A 35 -29.60 -19.39 1.53
CA LEU A 35 -29.81 -20.55 0.66
C LEU A 35 -30.68 -21.60 1.34
N GLU A 36 -31.61 -22.16 0.57
CA GLU A 36 -32.23 -23.44 0.92
C GLU A 36 -31.53 -24.58 0.19
N THR A 37 -31.42 -25.73 0.84
CA THR A 37 -30.59 -26.84 0.37
C THR A 37 -31.25 -28.20 0.66
N THR A 38 -30.80 -29.25 -0.03
CA THR A 38 -31.27 -30.63 0.21
C THR A 38 -30.73 -31.25 1.51
N GLY A 39 -29.86 -30.56 2.24
CA GLY A 39 -29.19 -31.07 3.43
C GLY A 39 -28.07 -30.15 3.92
N GLY A 40 -27.32 -30.58 4.92
CA GLY A 40 -26.39 -29.71 5.65
C GLY A 40 -24.94 -29.65 5.13
N ARG A 41 -24.55 -30.47 4.15
CA ARG A 41 -23.14 -30.64 3.75
C ARG A 41 -22.86 -30.11 2.35
N ALA A 42 -22.11 -29.01 2.28
CA ALA A 42 -21.63 -28.48 1.01
C ALA A 42 -20.77 -29.50 0.26
N GLY A 43 -21.09 -29.75 -1.02
CA GLY A 43 -20.42 -30.73 -1.87
C GLY A 43 -21.19 -32.05 -1.99
N ASP A 44 -21.78 -32.52 -0.90
CA ASP A 44 -22.64 -33.71 -0.90
C ASP A 44 -24.09 -33.33 -1.24
N ASP A 45 -24.61 -32.27 -0.62
CA ASP A 45 -25.96 -31.73 -0.80
C ASP A 45 -26.00 -30.64 -1.87
N ALA A 46 -27.20 -30.34 -2.39
CA ALA A 46 -27.44 -29.37 -3.46
C ALA A 46 -28.29 -28.19 -3.00
N ILE A 47 -28.15 -27.06 -3.68
CA ILE A 47 -28.95 -25.84 -3.48
C ILE A 47 -30.32 -26.04 -4.13
N THR A 48 -31.40 -25.65 -3.44
CA THR A 48 -32.79 -25.71 -3.93
C THR A 48 -33.43 -24.33 -4.09
N GLU A 49 -32.91 -23.31 -3.41
CA GLU A 49 -33.33 -21.91 -3.58
C GLU A 49 -32.15 -20.97 -3.26
N ILE A 50 -32.05 -19.87 -3.99
CA ILE A 50 -31.16 -18.75 -3.68
C ILE A 50 -32.00 -17.52 -3.47
N GLY A 51 -31.79 -16.84 -2.34
CA GLY A 51 -32.36 -15.52 -2.05
C GLY A 51 -31.23 -14.55 -1.70
N ALA A 52 -31.21 -13.39 -2.35
CA ALA A 52 -30.24 -12.36 -2.06
C ALA A 52 -30.79 -10.95 -2.21
N VAL A 53 -30.32 -10.05 -1.35
CA VAL A 53 -30.68 -8.63 -1.35
C VAL A 53 -29.40 -7.80 -1.43
N LYS A 54 -29.31 -6.96 -2.45
CA LYS A 54 -28.21 -6.00 -2.61
C LYS A 54 -28.61 -4.68 -1.97
N ILE A 55 -27.77 -4.19 -1.06
CA ILE A 55 -28.03 -2.97 -0.30
C ILE A 55 -26.82 -2.04 -0.29
N ARG A 56 -27.06 -0.73 -0.19
CA ARG A 56 -26.03 0.28 0.03
C ARG A 56 -26.62 1.46 0.80
N GLY A 57 -25.94 1.94 1.82
CA GLY A 57 -26.38 3.12 2.58
C GLY A 57 -27.73 2.97 3.28
N GLY A 58 -28.22 1.74 3.48
CA GLY A 58 -29.55 1.46 4.03
C GLY A 58 -30.65 1.28 2.99
N GLU A 59 -30.36 1.49 1.71
CA GLU A 59 -31.31 1.33 0.60
C GLU A 59 -31.12 -0.01 -0.11
N VAL A 60 -32.22 -0.62 -0.54
CA VAL A 60 -32.23 -1.82 -1.39
C VAL A 60 -32.00 -1.41 -2.84
N LEU A 61 -30.90 -1.90 -3.42
CA LEU A 61 -30.52 -1.67 -4.81
C LEU A 61 -31.07 -2.73 -5.77
N GLY A 62 -31.41 -3.90 -5.25
CA GLY A 62 -31.99 -4.99 -6.03
C GLY A 62 -32.09 -6.28 -5.24
N GLU A 63 -32.90 -7.19 -5.75
CA GLU A 63 -33.12 -8.51 -5.18
C GLU A 63 -32.89 -9.58 -6.24
N PHE A 64 -32.41 -10.74 -5.80
CA PHE A 64 -32.20 -11.91 -6.62
C PHE A 64 -32.86 -13.08 -5.91
N ALA A 65 -33.82 -13.73 -6.56
CA ALA A 65 -34.51 -14.88 -5.99
C ALA A 65 -34.83 -15.90 -7.08
N THR A 66 -34.44 -17.15 -6.87
CA THR A 66 -34.79 -18.24 -7.78
C THR A 66 -34.79 -19.58 -7.05
N LEU A 67 -35.73 -20.44 -7.43
CA LEU A 67 -35.62 -21.86 -7.18
C LEU A 67 -34.50 -22.44 -8.05
N VAL A 68 -33.91 -23.54 -7.59
CA VAL A 68 -32.85 -24.26 -8.28
C VAL A 68 -33.21 -25.73 -8.34
N ASP A 69 -33.13 -26.34 -9.52
CA ASP A 69 -33.23 -27.79 -9.65
C ASP A 69 -31.95 -28.44 -9.07
N PRO A 70 -32.03 -29.16 -7.93
CA PRO A 70 -30.88 -29.80 -7.33
C PRO A 70 -30.45 -31.09 -8.07
N GLY A 71 -31.18 -31.49 -9.12
CA GLY A 71 -30.96 -32.73 -9.88
C GLY A 71 -31.27 -34.00 -9.10
N ARG A 72 -31.97 -33.89 -7.96
CA ARG A 72 -32.28 -34.98 -7.03
C ARG A 72 -33.59 -34.73 -6.28
N ALA A 73 -34.16 -35.79 -5.71
CA ALA A 73 -35.32 -35.64 -4.82
C ALA A 73 -34.94 -34.91 -3.52
N ILE A 74 -35.78 -33.99 -3.07
CA ILE A 74 -35.63 -33.29 -1.79
C ILE A 74 -36.13 -34.20 -0.66
N PRO A 75 -35.33 -34.48 0.39
CA PRO A 75 -35.75 -35.33 1.50
C PRO A 75 -37.00 -34.79 2.23
N PRO A 76 -37.94 -35.64 2.68
CA PRO A 76 -39.20 -35.19 3.28
C PRO A 76 -39.03 -34.25 4.49
N HIS A 77 -37.99 -34.44 5.30
CA HIS A 77 -37.71 -33.60 6.45
C HIS A 77 -37.24 -32.18 6.06
N ILE A 78 -36.61 -32.01 4.89
CA ILE A 78 -36.26 -30.71 4.32
C ILE A 78 -37.51 -30.03 3.76
N VAL A 79 -38.36 -30.79 3.05
CA VAL A 79 -39.65 -30.27 2.55
C VAL A 79 -40.50 -29.72 3.70
N GLN A 80 -40.53 -30.42 4.84
CA GLN A 80 -41.24 -29.98 6.04
C GLN A 80 -40.66 -28.68 6.64
N LEU A 81 -39.35 -28.46 6.50
CA LEU A 81 -38.66 -27.30 7.04
C LEU A 81 -38.83 -26.06 6.15
N THR A 82 -38.64 -26.21 4.85
CA THR A 82 -38.53 -25.09 3.88
C THR A 82 -39.82 -24.88 3.07
N GLY A 83 -40.70 -25.88 3.04
CA GLY A 83 -41.87 -25.90 2.17
C GLY A 83 -41.55 -26.14 0.69
N ILE A 84 -40.28 -26.28 0.30
CA ILE A 84 -39.87 -26.51 -1.09
C ILE A 84 -40.03 -27.99 -1.42
N THR A 85 -40.97 -28.29 -2.31
CA THR A 85 -41.21 -29.67 -2.77
C THR A 85 -40.35 -30.00 -4.00
N THR A 86 -40.08 -31.29 -4.22
CA THR A 86 -39.38 -31.75 -5.44
C THR A 86 -40.12 -31.32 -6.71
N ALA A 87 -41.46 -31.26 -6.67
CA ALA A 87 -42.27 -30.81 -7.80
C ALA A 87 -42.05 -29.32 -8.15
N MET A 88 -41.77 -28.47 -7.15
CA MET A 88 -41.52 -27.03 -7.37
C MET A 88 -40.19 -26.78 -8.08
N VAL A 89 -39.17 -27.58 -7.80
CA VAL A 89 -37.81 -27.39 -8.33
C VAL A 89 -37.56 -28.16 -9.62
N TYR A 90 -38.40 -29.15 -9.96
CA TYR A 90 -38.17 -30.01 -11.14
C TYR A 90 -38.05 -29.24 -12.47
N ALA A 91 -38.79 -28.13 -12.60
CA ALA A 91 -38.75 -27.27 -13.79
C ALA A 91 -37.92 -25.98 -13.56
N ALA A 92 -37.26 -25.86 -12.41
CA ALA A 92 -36.41 -24.71 -12.11
C ALA A 92 -35.06 -24.83 -12.85
N PRO A 93 -34.36 -23.72 -13.10
CA PRO A 93 -33.02 -23.76 -13.69
C PRO A 93 -32.05 -24.50 -12.78
N LYS A 94 -31.04 -25.13 -13.37
CA LYS A 94 -29.98 -25.81 -12.62
C LYS A 94 -28.96 -24.79 -12.09
N ILE A 95 -28.14 -25.23 -11.14
CA ILE A 95 -27.19 -24.34 -10.47
C ILE A 95 -26.15 -23.75 -11.44
N ASP A 96 -25.76 -24.47 -12.49
CA ASP A 96 -24.83 -24.00 -13.52
C ASP A 96 -25.41 -22.88 -14.39
N GLU A 97 -26.73 -22.82 -14.53
CA GLU A 97 -27.44 -21.71 -15.20
C GLU A 97 -27.63 -20.50 -14.28
N VAL A 98 -27.86 -20.73 -12.99
CA VAL A 98 -28.15 -19.69 -11.99
C VAL A 98 -26.89 -19.00 -11.47
N LEU A 99 -25.83 -19.76 -11.23
CA LEU A 99 -24.63 -19.31 -10.53
C LEU A 99 -23.92 -18.14 -11.24
N PRO A 100 -23.76 -18.11 -12.58
CA PRO A 100 -23.16 -16.96 -13.27
C PRO A 100 -23.92 -15.67 -13.00
N ALA A 101 -25.25 -15.70 -13.06
CA ALA A 101 -26.10 -14.54 -12.80
C ALA A 101 -26.00 -14.07 -11.35
N PHE A 102 -25.93 -15.00 -10.39
CA PHE A 102 -25.69 -14.65 -8.99
C PHE A 102 -24.30 -14.02 -8.77
N LEU A 103 -23.24 -14.57 -9.38
CA LEU A 103 -21.88 -14.03 -9.24
C LEU A 103 -21.76 -12.63 -9.85
N GLU A 104 -22.42 -12.38 -10.97
CA GLU A 104 -22.54 -11.06 -11.57
C GLU A 104 -23.32 -10.11 -10.65
N PHE A 105 -24.45 -10.56 -10.10
CA PHE A 105 -25.20 -9.81 -9.12
C PHE A 105 -24.34 -9.48 -7.88
N ALA A 106 -23.49 -10.38 -7.41
CA ALA A 106 -22.63 -10.16 -6.24
C ALA A 106 -21.35 -9.37 -6.54
N ALA A 107 -21.00 -9.13 -7.81
CA ALA A 107 -19.71 -8.56 -8.19
C ALA A 107 -19.42 -7.21 -7.51
N GLY A 108 -18.21 -7.07 -6.97
CA GLY A 108 -17.75 -5.83 -6.31
C GLY A 108 -18.38 -5.56 -4.93
N SER A 109 -19.18 -6.48 -4.39
CA SER A 109 -19.85 -6.32 -3.09
C SER A 109 -19.18 -7.12 -1.96
N VAL A 110 -19.60 -6.83 -0.72
CA VAL A 110 -19.33 -7.65 0.46
C VAL A 110 -20.46 -8.65 0.64
N LEU A 111 -20.14 -9.95 0.66
CA LEU A 111 -21.14 -10.97 0.95
C LEU A 111 -21.47 -10.99 2.44
N VAL A 112 -22.76 -11.06 2.76
CA VAL A 112 -23.27 -11.17 4.12
C VAL A 112 -24.20 -12.37 4.20
N ALA A 113 -24.07 -13.18 5.25
CA ALA A 113 -25.01 -14.27 5.49
C ALA A 113 -25.11 -14.58 7.00
N HIS A 114 -26.26 -15.11 7.41
CA HIS A 114 -26.49 -15.55 8.77
C HIS A 114 -25.91 -16.96 8.96
N ASN A 115 -24.76 -17.04 9.64
CA ASN A 115 -23.89 -18.23 9.62
C ASN A 115 -23.20 -18.47 8.26
N ALA A 116 -22.66 -17.40 7.65
CA ALA A 116 -22.00 -17.39 6.34
C ALA A 116 -21.03 -18.52 5.97
N GLY A 117 -20.50 -19.30 6.94
CA GLY A 117 -19.74 -20.50 6.59
C GLY A 117 -20.57 -21.55 5.83
N PHE A 118 -21.88 -21.59 6.07
CA PHE A 118 -22.83 -22.47 5.39
C PHE A 118 -23.06 -22.01 3.94
N ASP A 119 -23.66 -20.84 3.74
CA ASP A 119 -24.06 -20.33 2.41
C ASP A 119 -22.87 -20.17 1.47
N VAL A 120 -21.81 -19.53 1.95
CA VAL A 120 -20.58 -19.34 1.17
C VAL A 120 -19.90 -20.67 0.89
N GLY A 121 -20.06 -21.67 1.76
CA GLY A 121 -19.59 -23.03 1.54
C GLY A 121 -20.29 -23.69 0.35
N PHE A 122 -21.61 -23.64 0.31
CA PHE A 122 -22.42 -24.17 -0.80
C PHE A 122 -22.14 -23.45 -2.12
N LEU A 123 -22.06 -22.11 -2.12
CA LEU A 123 -21.75 -21.34 -3.32
C LEU A 123 -20.34 -21.64 -3.84
N LYS A 124 -19.35 -21.82 -2.95
CA LYS A 124 -17.99 -22.25 -3.34
C LYS A 124 -17.98 -23.64 -3.95
N ALA A 125 -18.71 -24.59 -3.35
CA ALA A 125 -18.80 -25.95 -3.87
C ALA A 125 -19.48 -25.97 -5.25
N ALA A 126 -20.58 -25.23 -5.43
CA ALA A 126 -21.25 -25.06 -6.71
C ALA A 126 -20.33 -24.44 -7.77
N THR A 127 -19.56 -23.40 -7.39
CA THR A 127 -18.59 -22.74 -8.28
C THR A 127 -17.48 -23.69 -8.73
N ALA A 128 -16.96 -24.49 -7.80
CA ALA A 128 -15.96 -25.51 -8.13
C ALA A 128 -16.53 -26.61 -9.05
N HIS A 129 -17.78 -27.03 -8.82
CA HIS A 129 -18.45 -28.01 -9.67
C HIS A 129 -18.67 -27.51 -11.10
N CYS A 130 -18.91 -26.20 -11.27
CA CYS A 130 -19.02 -25.55 -12.58
C CYS A 130 -17.65 -25.27 -13.25
N GLY A 131 -16.54 -25.72 -12.65
CA GLY A 131 -15.19 -25.50 -13.20
C GLY A 131 -14.71 -24.04 -13.13
N ALA A 132 -15.34 -23.20 -12.30
CA ALA A 132 -15.00 -21.79 -12.14
C ALA A 132 -14.22 -21.53 -10.85
N ALA A 133 -13.44 -20.44 -10.83
CA ALA A 133 -12.74 -20.01 -9.62
C ALA A 133 -13.62 -19.11 -8.76
N TRP A 134 -13.71 -19.41 -7.46
CA TRP A 134 -14.44 -18.58 -6.51
C TRP A 134 -13.86 -17.15 -6.43
N PRO A 135 -14.65 -16.09 -6.69
CA PRO A 135 -14.18 -14.72 -6.54
C PRO A 135 -13.82 -14.40 -5.08
N ARG A 136 -12.81 -13.56 -4.87
CA ARG A 136 -12.34 -13.18 -3.52
C ARG A 136 -13.25 -12.15 -2.85
N PHE A 137 -14.52 -12.51 -2.62
CA PHE A 137 -15.45 -11.68 -1.87
C PHE A 137 -15.00 -11.49 -0.42
N PRO A 138 -15.02 -10.24 0.11
CA PRO A 138 -15.08 -10.03 1.55
C PRO A 138 -16.38 -10.63 2.10
N VAL A 139 -16.32 -11.27 3.28
CA VAL A 139 -17.48 -11.92 3.89
C VAL A 139 -17.71 -11.40 5.31
N VAL A 140 -18.95 -11.05 5.62
CA VAL A 140 -19.44 -10.71 6.96
C VAL A 140 -20.44 -11.77 7.41
N CYS A 141 -20.26 -12.29 8.63
CA CYS A 141 -21.15 -13.28 9.22
C CYS A 141 -21.94 -12.62 10.36
N THR A 142 -23.25 -12.51 10.22
CA THR A 142 -24.08 -11.80 11.22
C THR A 142 -24.12 -12.53 12.56
N VAL A 143 -23.97 -13.87 12.60
CA VAL A 143 -23.80 -14.64 13.85
C VAL A 143 -22.51 -14.25 14.59
N LYS A 144 -21.38 -14.15 13.88
CA LYS A 144 -20.11 -13.74 14.48
C LYS A 144 -20.17 -12.30 14.97
N LEU A 145 -20.81 -11.43 14.20
CA LEU A 145 -21.02 -10.03 14.58
C LEU A 145 -21.94 -9.93 15.80
N ALA A 146 -23.10 -10.58 15.80
CA ALA A 146 -24.04 -10.58 16.92
C ALA A 146 -23.39 -11.06 18.23
N ARG A 147 -22.63 -12.16 18.20
CA ARG A 147 -21.90 -12.66 19.39
C ARG A 147 -20.86 -11.69 19.94
N ARG A 148 -20.37 -10.76 19.12
CA ARG A 148 -19.40 -9.72 19.53
C ARG A 148 -20.11 -8.47 20.04
N VAL A 149 -21.23 -8.11 19.41
CA VAL A 149 -21.97 -6.87 19.67
C VAL A 149 -22.91 -7.00 20.87
N LEU A 150 -23.54 -8.17 21.04
CA LEU A 150 -24.56 -8.42 22.04
C LEU A 150 -24.00 -9.23 23.21
N GLY A 151 -24.40 -8.84 24.43
CA GLY A 151 -24.10 -9.62 25.64
C GLY A 151 -24.94 -10.90 25.70
N ARG A 152 -24.46 -11.93 26.41
CA ARG A 152 -25.19 -13.21 26.58
C ARG A 152 -26.53 -13.03 27.28
N ASP A 153 -26.66 -12.02 28.15
CA ASP A 153 -27.89 -11.73 28.87
C ASP A 153 -28.95 -11.08 27.96
N GLU A 154 -28.52 -10.29 26.96
CA GLU A 154 -29.40 -9.63 25.98
C GLU A 154 -29.81 -10.59 24.86
N ALA A 155 -28.86 -11.38 24.35
CA ALA A 155 -29.09 -12.35 23.28
C ALA A 155 -28.59 -13.75 23.69
N PRO A 156 -29.39 -14.52 24.46
CA PRO A 156 -29.04 -15.89 24.85
C PRO A 156 -28.90 -16.83 23.64
N SER A 157 -29.59 -16.52 22.55
CA SER A 157 -29.53 -17.21 21.28
C SER A 157 -29.27 -16.21 20.16
N VAL A 158 -28.40 -16.59 19.22
CA VAL A 158 -28.07 -15.80 18.02
C VAL A 158 -28.60 -16.44 16.74
N LYS A 159 -29.65 -17.26 16.84
CA LYS A 159 -30.41 -17.75 15.68
C LYS A 159 -31.11 -16.57 15.00
N LEU A 160 -31.31 -16.64 13.69
CA LEU A 160 -31.92 -15.56 12.91
C LEU A 160 -33.29 -15.15 13.48
N SER A 161 -34.16 -16.11 13.75
CA SER A 161 -35.48 -15.88 14.36
C SER A 161 -35.41 -15.20 15.73
N ALA A 162 -34.44 -15.57 16.56
CA ALA A 162 -34.24 -14.95 17.88
C ALA A 162 -33.76 -13.50 17.75
N LEU A 163 -32.83 -13.23 16.83
CA LEU A 163 -32.35 -11.86 16.57
C LEU A 163 -33.42 -10.99 15.91
N ALA A 164 -34.20 -11.56 14.98
CA ALA A 164 -35.33 -10.90 14.34
C ALA A 164 -36.37 -10.43 15.37
N GLN A 165 -36.70 -11.30 16.33
CA GLN A 165 -37.58 -10.94 17.44
C GLN A 165 -36.95 -9.91 18.38
N LEU A 166 -35.68 -10.08 18.76
CA LEU A 166 -34.96 -9.16 19.65
C LEU A 166 -34.93 -7.73 19.10
N PHE A 167 -34.63 -7.58 17.81
CA PHE A 167 -34.55 -6.29 17.13
C PHE A 167 -35.89 -5.79 16.60
N ARG A 168 -36.97 -6.58 16.72
CA ARG A 168 -38.30 -6.26 16.19
C ARG A 168 -38.25 -5.88 14.71
N VAL A 169 -37.53 -6.69 13.93
CA VAL A 169 -37.33 -6.46 12.50
C VAL A 169 -38.65 -6.57 11.72
N SER A 170 -38.69 -5.93 10.55
CA SER A 170 -39.89 -5.81 9.72
C SER A 170 -40.25 -7.12 9.02
N THR A 171 -39.24 -7.89 8.61
CA THR A 171 -39.40 -9.17 7.92
C THR A 171 -39.01 -10.31 8.85
N GLN A 172 -39.95 -11.19 9.17
CA GLN A 172 -39.67 -12.38 9.97
C GLN A 172 -39.17 -13.52 9.07
N PRO A 173 -38.18 -14.31 9.51
CA PRO A 173 -37.69 -15.44 8.73
C PRO A 173 -38.76 -16.53 8.64
N THR A 174 -38.93 -17.09 7.45
CA THR A 174 -39.97 -18.05 7.08
C THR A 174 -39.41 -19.36 6.51
N HIS A 175 -38.07 -19.52 6.48
CA HIS A 175 -37.40 -20.62 5.77
C HIS A 175 -37.66 -20.58 4.26
N ARG A 176 -37.68 -19.35 3.73
CA ARG A 176 -37.66 -19.02 2.32
C ARG A 176 -36.49 -18.10 2.09
N ALA A 177 -35.63 -18.43 1.13
CA ALA A 177 -34.31 -17.82 1.05
C ALA A 177 -34.36 -16.29 0.91
N LEU A 178 -35.30 -15.74 0.13
CA LEU A 178 -35.42 -14.28 -0.02
C LEU A 178 -35.92 -13.59 1.25
N ASP A 179 -36.90 -14.18 1.95
CA ASP A 179 -37.46 -13.62 3.17
C ASP A 179 -36.41 -13.66 4.31
N ASP A 180 -35.66 -14.74 4.40
CA ASP A 180 -34.57 -14.89 5.38
C ASP A 180 -33.39 -13.96 5.05
N ALA A 181 -33.09 -13.72 3.77
CA ALA A 181 -32.12 -12.70 3.34
C ALA A 181 -32.58 -11.29 3.74
N ARG A 182 -33.87 -10.94 3.56
CA ARG A 182 -34.45 -9.66 4.01
C ARG A 182 -34.43 -9.52 5.54
N ALA A 183 -34.81 -10.57 6.27
CA ALA A 183 -34.68 -10.58 7.73
C ALA A 183 -33.22 -10.37 8.17
N THR A 184 -32.28 -10.97 7.44
CA THR A 184 -30.84 -10.79 7.69
C THR A 184 -30.35 -9.38 7.37
N VAL A 185 -30.92 -8.68 6.37
CA VAL A 185 -30.66 -7.25 6.11
C VAL A 185 -31.04 -6.42 7.33
N ASP A 186 -32.24 -6.61 7.87
CA ASP A 186 -32.71 -5.85 9.03
C ASP A 186 -31.84 -6.12 10.27
N VAL A 187 -31.48 -7.40 10.52
CA VAL A 187 -30.58 -7.77 11.61
C VAL A 187 -29.19 -7.15 11.42
N LEU A 188 -28.65 -7.13 10.20
CA LEU A 188 -27.38 -6.49 9.89
C LEU A 188 -27.44 -4.99 10.18
N HIS A 189 -28.49 -4.29 9.75
CA HIS A 189 -28.68 -2.87 10.03
C HIS A 189 -28.73 -2.59 11.54
N ALA A 190 -29.50 -3.36 12.30
CA ALA A 190 -29.58 -3.22 13.75
C ALA A 190 -28.21 -3.44 14.44
N LEU A 191 -27.45 -4.45 13.99
CA LEU A 191 -26.10 -4.70 14.51
C LEU A 191 -25.13 -3.55 14.17
N ILE A 192 -25.19 -3.02 12.94
CA ILE A 192 -24.38 -1.87 12.52
C ILE A 192 -24.73 -0.62 13.34
N GLU A 193 -26.01 -0.37 13.60
CA GLU A 193 -26.47 0.75 14.41
C GLU A 193 -25.89 0.68 15.84
N ARG A 194 -25.90 -0.51 16.46
CA ARG A 194 -25.33 -0.73 17.80
C ARG A 194 -23.84 -0.38 17.87
N VAL A 195 -23.06 -0.75 16.86
CA VAL A 195 -21.61 -0.44 16.82
C VAL A 195 -21.30 0.94 16.25
N GLY A 196 -22.21 1.57 15.51
CA GLY A 196 -22.06 2.91 14.97
C GLY A 196 -21.83 3.95 16.07
N ASN A 197 -22.58 3.86 17.17
CA ASN A 197 -22.38 4.71 18.36
C ASN A 197 -21.03 4.46 19.06
N LEU A 198 -20.45 3.28 18.85
CA LEU A 198 -19.13 2.90 19.34
C LEU A 198 -18.00 3.33 18.41
N GLY A 199 -18.30 3.98 17.28
CA GLY A 199 -17.32 4.57 16.36
C GLY A 199 -16.88 3.64 15.22
N VAL A 200 -17.61 2.55 14.99
CA VAL A 200 -17.39 1.66 13.84
C VAL A 200 -18.09 2.24 12.62
N HIS A 201 -17.32 2.67 11.63
CA HIS A 201 -17.80 3.39 10.44
C HIS A 201 -17.20 2.90 9.12
N SER A 202 -16.26 1.95 9.12
CA SER A 202 -15.74 1.28 7.92
C SER A 202 -15.95 -0.24 7.95
N LEU A 203 -15.81 -0.89 6.79
CA LEU A 203 -15.88 -2.34 6.68
C LEU A 203 -14.79 -3.05 7.51
N THR A 204 -13.56 -2.53 7.51
CA THR A 204 -12.47 -3.15 8.27
C THR A 204 -12.73 -3.04 9.76
N GLU A 205 -13.17 -1.88 10.25
CA GLU A 205 -13.58 -1.69 11.65
C GLU A 205 -14.70 -2.65 12.06
N LEU A 206 -15.69 -2.89 11.17
CA LEU A 206 -16.81 -3.79 11.43
C LEU A 206 -16.35 -5.27 11.50
N ARG A 207 -15.46 -5.68 10.59
CA ARG A 207 -14.93 -7.05 10.54
C ARG A 207 -13.99 -7.37 11.71
N ASP A 208 -13.23 -6.37 12.13
CA ASP A 208 -12.19 -6.51 13.16
C ASP A 208 -12.69 -6.11 14.56
N TYR A 209 -13.97 -5.79 14.72
CA TYR A 209 -14.55 -5.44 16.01
C TYR A 209 -14.33 -6.55 17.05
N ILE A 210 -13.65 -6.24 18.16
CA ILE A 210 -13.46 -7.11 19.33
C ILE A 210 -14.07 -6.41 20.57
N PRO A 211 -14.96 -7.06 21.32
CA PRO A 211 -15.46 -6.53 22.59
C PRO A 211 -14.42 -6.77 23.70
N ALA A 212 -13.49 -5.83 23.88
CA ALA A 212 -12.71 -5.64 25.10
C ALA A 212 -11.90 -4.33 25.05
N VAL A 213 -12.58 -3.19 25.16
CA VAL A 213 -11.91 -1.93 25.53
C VAL A 213 -12.10 -1.77 27.03
N THR A 214 -10.99 -1.69 27.78
CA THR A 214 -11.04 -1.50 29.24
C THR A 214 -11.81 -0.22 29.57
N GLY A 215 -12.42 -0.14 30.77
CA GLY A 215 -13.12 1.07 31.20
C GLY A 215 -12.23 2.32 31.12
N GLU A 216 -10.94 2.17 31.45
CA GLU A 216 -9.92 3.20 31.35
C GLU A 216 -9.67 3.68 29.90
N GLN A 217 -9.61 2.76 28.93
CA GLN A 217 -9.44 3.14 27.51
C GLN A 217 -10.68 3.85 26.96
N ARG A 218 -11.88 3.47 27.41
CA ARG A 218 -13.13 4.17 27.05
C ARG A 218 -13.18 5.59 27.64
N ALA A 219 -12.74 5.77 28.88
CA ALA A 219 -12.67 7.07 29.52
C ALA A 219 -11.75 8.04 28.76
N LYS A 220 -10.66 7.53 28.17
CA LYS A 220 -9.71 8.31 27.35
C LYS A 220 -10.23 8.71 25.96
N ARG A 221 -11.42 8.26 25.54
CA ARG A 221 -12.05 8.70 24.28
C ARG A 221 -12.28 10.22 24.24
N THR A 222 -12.42 10.85 25.40
CA THR A 222 -12.53 12.31 25.54
C THR A 222 -11.26 13.04 25.07
N LEU A 223 -10.10 12.39 25.09
CA LEU A 223 -8.84 12.95 24.57
C LEU A 223 -8.88 13.21 23.05
N ALA A 224 -9.83 12.61 22.33
CA ALA A 224 -10.00 12.85 20.90
C ALA A 224 -11.07 13.92 20.60
N ALA A 225 -11.83 14.38 21.59
CA ALA A 225 -13.04 15.18 21.37
C ALA A 225 -12.76 16.58 20.80
N HIS A 226 -11.61 17.18 21.14
CA HIS A 226 -11.21 18.50 20.64
C HIS A 226 -10.56 18.47 19.25
N LEU A 227 -10.33 17.28 18.67
CA LEU A 227 -9.65 17.17 17.40
C LEU A 227 -10.58 17.57 16.24
N PRO A 228 -10.08 18.27 15.21
CA PRO A 228 -10.88 18.67 14.07
C PRO A 228 -11.12 17.50 13.11
N ARG A 229 -12.19 17.58 12.30
CA ARG A 229 -12.44 16.67 11.18
C ARG A 229 -11.74 17.16 9.91
N ARG A 230 -10.42 17.30 9.98
CA ARG A 230 -9.58 17.81 8.90
C ARG A 230 -8.32 16.96 8.74
N PRO A 231 -7.64 17.02 7.59
CA PRO A 231 -6.36 16.37 7.42
C PRO A 231 -5.32 16.94 8.38
N GLY A 232 -4.40 16.11 8.84
CA GLY A 232 -3.33 16.57 9.70
C GLY A 232 -2.45 15.49 10.28
N VAL A 233 -1.57 15.93 11.18
CA VAL A 233 -0.71 15.07 12.00
C VAL A 233 -1.25 15.06 13.43
N TYR A 234 -1.29 13.90 14.07
CA TYR A 234 -1.60 13.73 15.48
C TYR A 234 -0.41 13.15 16.24
N MET A 235 -0.30 13.50 17.53
CA MET A 235 0.79 13.10 18.41
C MET A 235 0.22 12.63 19.75
N PHE A 236 0.52 11.39 20.12
CA PHE A 236 0.19 10.85 21.44
C PHE A 236 1.28 11.28 22.44
N ARG A 237 0.88 11.93 23.53
CA ARG A 237 1.78 12.41 24.60
C ARG A 237 1.69 11.54 25.83
N GLY A 238 2.85 11.25 26.41
CA GLY A 238 2.98 10.52 27.67
C GLY A 238 2.92 11.43 28.90
N PRO A 239 3.07 10.85 30.10
CA PRO A 239 3.01 11.59 31.36
C PRO A 239 4.09 12.65 31.55
N SER A 240 5.24 12.51 30.89
CA SER A 240 6.36 13.47 30.94
C SER A 240 6.39 14.43 29.75
N ASP A 241 5.25 14.60 29.06
CA ASP A 241 5.08 15.40 27.85
C ASP A 241 5.89 14.91 26.62
N GLU A 242 6.44 13.70 26.69
CA GLU A 242 7.17 13.07 25.61
C GLU A 242 6.23 12.62 24.48
N VAL A 243 6.69 12.73 23.23
CA VAL A 243 5.93 12.22 22.07
C VAL A 243 6.12 10.72 21.99
N LEU A 244 5.06 9.96 22.27
CA LEU A 244 5.05 8.51 22.22
C LEU A 244 4.89 8.00 20.80
N TYR A 245 4.06 8.68 20.01
CA TYR A 245 3.73 8.31 18.63
C TYR A 245 3.28 9.51 17.81
N VAL A 246 3.66 9.51 16.54
CA VAL A 246 3.22 10.46 15.51
C VAL A 246 2.53 9.69 14.39
N GLY A 247 1.39 10.18 13.91
CA GLY A 247 0.71 9.62 12.75
C GLY A 247 -0.07 10.67 11.98
N THR A 248 -0.56 10.30 10.79
CA THR A 248 -1.32 11.18 9.89
C THR A 248 -2.73 10.67 9.66
N ALA A 249 -3.64 11.61 9.35
CA ALA A 249 -5.02 11.31 9.04
C ALA A 249 -5.60 12.28 8.02
N VAL A 250 -6.59 11.83 7.24
CA VAL A 250 -7.51 12.71 6.48
C VAL A 250 -8.59 13.34 7.37
N ASP A 251 -8.92 12.66 8.47
CA ASP A 251 -9.84 13.12 9.52
C ASP A 251 -9.21 12.79 10.87
N LEU A 252 -8.59 13.80 11.49
CA LEU A 252 -7.88 13.67 12.77
C LEU A 252 -8.80 13.13 13.87
N HIS A 253 -10.00 13.67 14.01
CA HIS A 253 -10.97 13.25 15.01
C HIS A 253 -11.33 11.77 14.86
N ARG A 254 -11.72 11.34 13.65
CA ARG A 254 -12.09 9.94 13.39
C ARG A 254 -10.91 9.00 13.62
N ARG A 255 -9.74 9.33 13.07
CA ARG A 255 -8.55 8.47 13.16
C ARG A 255 -8.06 8.30 14.59
N VAL A 256 -7.99 9.36 15.37
CA VAL A 256 -7.54 9.24 16.75
C VAL A 256 -8.56 8.49 17.59
N ARG A 257 -9.85 8.73 17.38
CA ARG A 257 -10.92 8.01 18.08
C ARG A 257 -10.86 6.50 17.85
N SER A 258 -10.40 6.04 16.68
CA SER A 258 -10.28 4.62 16.36
C SER A 258 -9.24 3.87 17.20
N TYR A 259 -8.31 4.57 17.86
CA TYR A 259 -7.35 3.96 18.81
C TYR A 259 -7.99 3.61 20.15
N PHE A 260 -9.10 4.26 20.49
CA PHE A 260 -9.86 4.03 21.72
C PHE A 260 -11.03 3.08 21.52
N THR A 261 -11.18 2.53 20.31
CA THR A 261 -12.19 1.53 19.95
C THR A 261 -11.54 0.15 19.81
N GLY A 262 -12.35 -0.91 19.87
CA GLY A 262 -11.87 -2.31 19.77
C GLY A 262 -11.28 -2.70 18.39
N SER A 263 -11.14 -1.74 17.48
CA SER A 263 -10.55 -1.87 16.14
C SER A 263 -9.02 -1.89 16.15
N GLU A 264 -8.35 -1.41 17.21
CA GLU A 264 -6.89 -1.47 17.28
C GLU A 264 -6.40 -2.84 17.78
N THR A 265 -5.91 -3.65 16.86
CA THR A 265 -5.48 -5.03 17.12
C THR A 265 -4.04 -5.15 17.62
N ARG A 266 -3.21 -4.10 17.45
CA ARG A 266 -1.76 -4.15 17.72
C ARG A 266 -1.48 -3.98 19.22
N PRO A 267 -0.91 -5.00 19.91
CA PRO A 267 -0.68 -4.95 21.36
C PRO A 267 0.16 -3.76 21.81
N ARG A 268 1.23 -3.46 21.06
CA ARG A 268 2.15 -2.36 21.36
C ARG A 268 1.49 -0.97 21.28
N LEU A 269 0.48 -0.79 20.42
CA LEU A 269 -0.25 0.48 20.37
C LEU A 269 -1.31 0.57 21.45
N ARG A 270 -1.89 -0.55 21.90
CA ARG A 270 -2.77 -0.55 23.07
C ARG A 270 -2.04 -0.12 24.34
N GLU A 271 -0.81 -0.59 24.51
CA GLU A 271 0.08 -0.16 25.60
C GLU A 271 0.33 1.36 25.55
N MET A 272 0.68 1.88 24.39
CA MET A 272 0.84 3.32 24.16
C MET A 272 -0.43 4.11 24.52
N VAL A 273 -1.61 3.67 24.05
CA VAL A 273 -2.89 4.30 24.35
C VAL A 273 -3.16 4.28 25.86
N ALA A 274 -2.81 3.19 26.54
CA ALA A 274 -2.96 3.05 27.98
C ALA A 274 -2.10 4.07 28.76
N VAL A 275 -0.88 4.39 28.31
CA VAL A 275 -0.02 5.40 28.97
C VAL A 275 -0.24 6.84 28.50
N THR A 276 -1.03 7.05 27.43
CA THR A 276 -1.27 8.39 26.87
C THR A 276 -2.05 9.27 27.84
N THR A 277 -1.61 10.52 27.99
CA THR A 277 -2.25 11.56 28.83
C THR A 277 -2.89 12.67 27.99
N ARG A 278 -2.34 12.98 26.81
CA ARG A 278 -2.82 14.06 25.94
C ARG A 278 -2.61 13.71 24.47
N ILE A 279 -3.40 14.35 23.60
CA ILE A 279 -3.25 14.24 22.15
C ILE A 279 -3.12 15.64 21.57
N ASP A 280 -1.96 15.89 20.97
CA ASP A 280 -1.69 17.11 20.23
C ASP A 280 -1.94 16.86 18.74
N HIS A 281 -2.23 17.91 17.98
CA HIS A 281 -2.42 17.80 16.54
C HIS A 281 -1.94 19.05 15.80
N VAL A 282 -1.76 18.88 14.50
CA VAL A 282 -1.38 19.93 13.57
C VAL A 282 -2.27 19.79 12.33
N GLU A 283 -3.17 20.76 12.13
CA GLU A 283 -4.00 20.83 10.93
C GLU A 283 -3.12 21.00 9.69
N CYS A 284 -3.49 20.31 8.62
CA CYS A 284 -2.83 20.37 7.32
C CYS A 284 -3.87 20.64 6.23
N ALA A 285 -3.46 21.33 5.18
CA ALA A 285 -4.25 21.61 4.00
C ALA A 285 -4.69 20.32 3.29
N HIS A 286 -3.77 19.35 3.17
CA HIS A 286 -4.01 18.10 2.47
C HIS A 286 -2.98 17.02 2.84
N GLY A 287 -3.12 15.83 2.24
CA GLY A 287 -2.33 14.65 2.57
C GLY A 287 -0.83 14.76 2.40
N LEU A 288 -0.36 15.39 1.31
CA LEU A 288 1.07 15.63 1.12
C LEU A 288 1.67 16.43 2.28
N GLU A 289 1.02 17.50 2.72
CA GLU A 289 1.50 18.28 3.87
C GLU A 289 1.52 17.46 5.15
N ALA A 290 0.43 16.71 5.42
CA ALA A 290 0.36 15.83 6.57
C ALA A 290 1.52 14.82 6.59
N GLY A 291 1.78 14.15 5.46
CA GLY A 291 2.89 13.20 5.33
C GLY A 291 4.27 13.84 5.51
N VAL A 292 4.51 15.02 4.96
CA VAL A 292 5.79 15.74 5.16
C VAL A 292 5.96 16.19 6.61
N ARG A 293 4.91 16.75 7.23
CA ARG A 293 4.96 17.15 8.64
C ARG A 293 5.17 15.95 9.55
N GLU A 294 4.57 14.79 9.26
CA GLU A 294 4.83 13.54 9.97
C GLU A 294 6.31 13.16 9.90
N LEU A 295 6.92 13.14 8.72
CA LEU A 295 8.34 12.82 8.57
C LEU A 295 9.23 13.78 9.39
N ARG A 296 8.93 15.07 9.36
CA ARG A 296 9.68 16.08 10.11
C ARG A 296 9.51 15.91 11.63
N LEU A 297 8.30 15.60 12.10
CA LEU A 297 8.02 15.33 13.52
C LEU A 297 8.62 14.00 14.00
N LEU A 298 8.63 12.96 13.16
CA LEU A 298 9.32 11.70 13.44
C LEU A 298 10.82 11.91 13.59
N ALA A 299 11.42 12.72 12.71
CA ALA A 299 12.83 13.06 12.78
C ALA A 299 13.18 13.90 14.03
N ALA A 300 12.30 14.83 14.41
CA ALA A 300 12.51 15.71 15.56
C ALA A 300 12.33 14.99 16.91
N HIS A 301 11.32 14.12 17.03
CA HIS A 301 10.96 13.51 18.31
C HIS A 301 11.45 12.07 18.49
N ALA A 302 11.79 11.36 17.41
CA ALA A 302 12.16 9.94 17.44
C ALA A 302 11.27 9.09 18.38
N PRO A 303 9.94 9.10 18.18
CA PRO A 303 8.99 8.47 19.11
C PRO A 303 9.24 6.95 19.28
N PRO A 304 9.05 6.40 20.50
CA PRO A 304 9.31 4.99 20.80
C PRO A 304 8.36 4.01 20.12
N TYR A 305 7.12 4.42 19.81
CA TYR A 305 6.12 3.53 19.23
C TYR A 305 6.10 3.54 17.69
N ASN A 306 6.72 4.52 17.03
CA ASN A 306 6.90 4.49 15.58
C ASN A 306 8.07 3.58 15.18
N ARG A 307 7.84 2.73 14.18
CA ARG A 307 8.86 1.83 13.63
C ARG A 307 9.52 2.39 12.37
N ARG A 308 8.74 3.04 11.50
CA ARG A 308 9.17 3.57 10.21
C ARG A 308 9.65 5.01 10.37
N SER A 309 10.62 5.43 9.56
CA SER A 309 11.07 6.83 9.44
C SER A 309 11.58 7.49 10.73
N LYS A 310 11.81 6.71 11.79
CA LYS A 310 12.36 7.17 13.08
C LYS A 310 13.78 7.73 12.95
N TYR A 311 14.53 7.28 11.93
CA TYR A 311 15.90 7.68 11.68
C TYR A 311 16.13 7.92 10.17
N PRO A 312 15.70 9.06 9.63
CA PRO A 312 15.80 9.37 8.20
C PRO A 312 17.26 9.38 7.69
N THR A 313 18.24 9.52 8.58
CA THR A 313 19.67 9.56 8.28
C THR A 313 20.37 8.19 8.23
N ARG A 314 19.66 7.07 8.46
CA ARG A 314 20.30 5.73 8.55
C ARG A 314 20.48 4.99 7.23
N GLY A 315 20.16 5.61 6.10
CA GLY A 315 20.37 5.03 4.78
C GLY A 315 21.85 4.80 4.43
N TRP A 316 22.11 3.81 3.60
CA TRP A 316 23.43 3.60 2.99
C TRP A 316 23.51 4.33 1.66
N TRP A 317 24.66 4.92 1.36
CA TRP A 317 24.91 5.68 0.15
C TRP A 317 26.14 5.12 -0.56
N ILE A 318 26.10 5.08 -1.88
CA ILE A 318 27.27 4.81 -2.71
C ILE A 318 27.89 6.17 -3.04
N VAL A 319 29.16 6.34 -2.68
CA VAL A 319 29.93 7.56 -2.92
C VAL A 319 31.22 7.23 -3.66
N LEU A 320 31.73 8.18 -4.44
CA LEU A 320 33.11 8.13 -4.94
C LEU A 320 34.03 8.67 -3.84
N THR A 321 35.13 7.97 -3.55
CA THR A 321 36.14 8.43 -2.59
C THR A 321 36.89 9.66 -3.08
N ASP A 322 37.34 10.51 -2.14
CA ASP A 322 38.09 11.73 -2.43
C ASP A 322 39.60 11.49 -2.36
N ASP A 323 40.08 10.57 -3.19
CA ASP A 323 41.51 10.27 -3.35
C ASP A 323 41.89 10.32 -4.84
N PRO A 324 43.19 10.42 -5.21
CA PRO A 324 43.60 10.56 -6.60
C PRO A 324 43.13 9.44 -7.54
N PHE A 325 42.77 8.27 -6.98
CA PHE A 325 42.15 7.18 -7.71
C PHE A 325 40.80 6.83 -7.07
N PRO A 326 39.74 7.62 -7.28
CA PRO A 326 38.43 7.39 -6.66
C PRO A 326 37.90 5.97 -6.88
N ARG A 327 37.26 5.39 -5.85
CA ARG A 327 36.50 4.14 -5.95
C ARG A 327 35.10 4.32 -5.40
N PHE A 328 34.19 3.42 -5.76
CA PHE A 328 32.90 3.35 -5.08
C PHE A 328 33.08 2.81 -3.66
N ALA A 329 32.52 3.53 -2.69
CA ALA A 329 32.49 3.16 -1.29
C ALA A 329 31.06 3.31 -0.75
N VAL A 330 30.72 2.46 0.23
CA VAL A 330 29.42 2.53 0.90
C VAL A 330 29.56 3.31 2.21
N SER A 331 28.87 4.45 2.30
CA SER A 331 28.94 5.41 3.41
C SER A 331 27.56 5.64 4.03
N ARG A 332 27.53 6.18 5.25
CA ARG A 332 26.31 6.74 5.87
C ARG A 332 26.10 8.21 5.52
N THR A 333 27.15 8.89 5.09
CA THR A 333 27.13 10.30 4.71
C THR A 333 27.15 10.41 3.19
N PRO A 334 26.14 11.04 2.56
CA PRO A 334 26.15 11.26 1.12
C PRO A 334 27.17 12.34 0.72
N ALA A 335 27.73 12.19 -0.47
CA ALA A 335 28.48 13.21 -1.19
C ALA A 335 27.63 13.75 -2.36
N THR A 336 28.07 14.81 -3.05
CA THR A 336 27.30 15.46 -4.14
C THR A 336 26.82 14.49 -5.21
N ASP A 337 27.68 13.57 -5.68
CA ASP A 337 27.34 12.55 -6.68
C ASP A 337 27.07 11.17 -6.03
N ALA A 338 26.29 11.15 -4.95
CA ALA A 338 25.95 9.91 -4.25
C ALA A 338 24.69 9.23 -4.80
N ILE A 339 24.68 7.90 -4.80
CA ILE A 339 23.52 7.08 -5.15
C ILE A 339 22.91 6.50 -3.87
N GLY A 340 21.59 6.58 -3.74
CA GLY A 340 20.87 6.08 -2.57
C GLY A 340 19.69 6.96 -2.14
N PRO A 341 19.19 6.79 -0.91
CA PRO A 341 19.65 5.84 0.12
C PRO A 341 19.14 4.41 -0.10
N PHE A 342 19.97 3.44 0.29
CA PHE A 342 19.64 2.01 0.35
C PHE A 342 19.31 1.60 1.79
N SER A 343 18.37 0.67 1.96
CA SER A 343 17.99 0.11 3.27
C SER A 343 19.01 -0.89 3.81
N ALA A 344 19.71 -1.60 2.91
CA ALA A 344 20.70 -2.63 3.25
C ALA A 344 22.08 -2.29 2.67
N ARG A 345 23.13 -2.50 3.47
CA ARG A 345 24.52 -2.28 3.05
C ARG A 345 24.92 -3.21 1.90
N THR A 346 24.42 -4.45 1.94
CA THR A 346 24.68 -5.47 0.91
C THR A 346 24.16 -5.02 -0.46
N ALA A 347 22.91 -4.57 -0.53
CA ALA A 347 22.32 -4.03 -1.77
C ALA A 347 23.12 -2.84 -2.32
N ALA A 348 23.56 -1.91 -1.46
CA ALA A 348 24.41 -0.80 -1.88
C ALA A 348 25.78 -1.29 -2.41
N SER A 349 26.35 -2.32 -1.78
CA SER A 349 27.65 -2.87 -2.18
C SER A 349 27.57 -3.62 -3.51
N GLU A 350 26.48 -4.37 -3.76
CA GLU A 350 26.22 -5.05 -5.03
C GLU A 350 26.07 -4.05 -6.20
N VAL A 351 25.31 -2.98 -5.99
CA VAL A 351 25.15 -1.91 -7.00
C VAL A 351 26.47 -1.17 -7.21
N ALA A 352 27.23 -0.88 -6.15
CA ALA A 352 28.55 -0.26 -6.25
C ALA A 352 29.54 -1.12 -7.04
N ALA A 353 29.57 -2.43 -6.79
CA ALA A 353 30.42 -3.36 -7.53
C ALA A 353 30.01 -3.45 -9.01
N HIS A 354 28.70 -3.47 -9.30
CA HIS A 354 28.21 -3.48 -10.66
C HIS A 354 28.54 -2.18 -11.41
N LEU A 355 28.37 -1.02 -10.77
CA LEU A 355 28.79 0.26 -11.35
C LEU A 355 30.30 0.34 -11.57
N ALA A 356 31.10 -0.26 -10.66
CA ALA A 356 32.54 -0.33 -10.82
C ALA A 356 32.94 -1.13 -12.07
N GLU A 357 32.31 -2.31 -12.26
CA GLU A 357 32.47 -3.15 -13.46
C GLU A 357 32.12 -2.38 -14.74
N LEU A 358 30.98 -1.69 -14.73
CA LEU A 358 30.46 -0.98 -15.88
C LEU A 358 31.26 0.25 -16.28
N CYS A 359 31.75 1.01 -15.29
CA CYS A 359 32.46 2.26 -15.53
C CYS A 359 33.99 2.09 -15.60
N GLY A 360 34.51 0.89 -15.32
CA GLY A 360 35.96 0.67 -15.24
C GLY A 360 36.62 1.29 -14.01
N ILE A 361 35.88 1.43 -12.91
CA ILE A 361 36.38 1.98 -11.65
C ILE A 361 37.03 0.89 -10.82
N ARG A 362 38.15 1.21 -10.16
CA ARG A 362 38.88 0.24 -9.35
C ARG A 362 38.04 -0.26 -8.18
N THR A 363 38.20 -1.54 -7.86
CA THR A 363 37.61 -2.18 -6.68
C THR A 363 38.63 -2.43 -5.56
N CYS A 364 39.94 -2.36 -5.88
CA CYS A 364 40.99 -2.59 -4.91
C CYS A 364 40.98 -1.57 -3.77
N THR A 365 41.29 -2.04 -2.56
CA THR A 365 41.20 -1.20 -1.35
C THR A 365 42.48 -0.40 -1.06
N ARG A 366 43.60 -0.78 -1.70
CA ARG A 366 44.93 -0.15 -1.51
C ARG A 366 44.91 1.34 -1.84
N ARG A 367 45.47 2.15 -0.94
CA ARG A 367 45.65 3.58 -1.16
C ARG A 367 46.74 3.81 -2.21
N ILE A 368 46.44 4.60 -3.24
CA ILE A 368 47.38 4.99 -4.29
C ILE A 368 47.55 6.51 -4.20
N GLY A 369 48.79 6.96 -4.04
CA GLY A 369 49.11 8.39 -3.98
C GLY A 369 49.00 9.06 -5.34
N ARG A 370 49.05 10.40 -5.37
CA ARG A 370 48.87 11.20 -6.60
C ARG A 370 49.89 10.86 -7.71
N THR A 371 51.11 10.49 -7.33
CA THR A 371 52.20 10.08 -8.25
C THR A 371 52.24 8.57 -8.48
N GLY A 372 51.33 7.82 -7.87
CA GLY A 372 51.23 6.37 -8.04
C GLY A 372 50.61 6.00 -9.38
N LYS A 373 50.69 4.71 -9.72
CA LYS A 373 50.04 4.11 -10.87
C LYS A 373 49.11 2.99 -10.41
N HIS A 374 47.97 2.86 -11.06
CA HIS A 374 47.06 1.72 -10.93
C HIS A 374 47.36 0.73 -12.06
N GLY A 375 47.39 -0.58 -11.79
CA GLY A 375 47.67 -1.62 -12.79
C GLY A 375 48.94 -2.46 -12.51
N ASP A 376 50.05 -1.83 -12.11
CA ASP A 376 51.36 -2.52 -11.97
C ASP A 376 51.40 -3.69 -10.97
N ARG A 377 50.53 -3.67 -9.95
CA ARG A 377 50.50 -4.67 -8.85
C ARG A 377 49.10 -4.98 -8.34
N CYS A 378 48.07 -4.70 -9.14
CA CYS A 378 46.69 -5.00 -8.75
C CYS A 378 46.42 -6.49 -9.00
N LEU A 379 46.95 -7.34 -8.12
CA LEU A 379 46.69 -8.77 -8.16
C LEU A 379 45.17 -9.01 -8.07
N PRO A 380 44.59 -9.90 -8.88
CA PRO A 380 43.24 -10.39 -8.64
C PRO A 380 43.20 -10.95 -7.22
N GLU A 381 42.33 -10.44 -6.35
CA GLU A 381 41.96 -11.20 -5.15
C GLU A 381 41.26 -12.49 -5.63
N ALA A 382 41.16 -13.52 -4.78
CA ALA A 382 40.64 -14.84 -5.13
C ALA A 382 39.21 -14.84 -5.75
N VAL A 383 38.54 -13.69 -5.82
CA VAL A 383 37.26 -13.45 -6.47
C VAL A 383 37.37 -12.26 -7.44
N GLY A 384 37.82 -12.54 -8.67
CA GLY A 384 37.74 -11.62 -9.81
C GLY A 384 38.85 -10.55 -9.92
N ALA A 385 39.19 -10.19 -11.17
CA ALA A 385 40.12 -9.09 -11.45
C ALA A 385 39.47 -7.72 -11.16
N CYS A 386 40.28 -6.73 -10.76
CA CYS A 386 39.84 -5.35 -10.58
C CYS A 386 39.28 -4.80 -11.91
N ALA A 387 38.09 -4.18 -11.89
CA ALA A 387 37.44 -3.69 -13.12
C ALA A 387 38.32 -2.69 -13.89
N ALA A 388 39.05 -1.83 -13.18
CA ALA A 388 40.00 -0.89 -13.78
C ALA A 388 41.26 -1.55 -14.37
N ALA A 389 41.56 -2.81 -14.04
CA ALA A 389 42.75 -3.50 -14.59
C ALA A 389 42.63 -3.76 -16.10
N THR A 390 41.41 -3.75 -16.65
CA THR A 390 41.15 -3.90 -18.09
C THR A 390 41.74 -2.75 -18.93
N PHE A 391 42.06 -1.61 -18.31
CA PHE A 391 42.64 -0.44 -18.97
C PHE A 391 44.17 -0.37 -18.88
N GLY A 392 44.82 -1.44 -18.37
CA GLY A 392 46.28 -1.48 -18.22
C GLY A 392 46.80 -0.57 -17.09
N VAL A 393 48.04 -0.11 -17.25
CA VAL A 393 48.71 0.75 -16.24
C VAL A 393 48.31 2.20 -16.46
N GLN A 394 47.70 2.81 -15.45
CA GLN A 394 47.16 4.17 -15.51
C GLN A 394 47.74 5.05 -14.40
N ASP A 395 48.08 6.29 -14.73
CA ASP A 395 48.29 7.34 -13.73
C ASP A 395 46.95 8.00 -13.32
N ALA A 396 46.99 8.96 -12.40
CA ALA A 396 45.79 9.61 -11.89
C ALA A 396 45.03 10.40 -12.98
N ALA A 397 45.74 10.97 -13.96
CA ALA A 397 45.13 11.74 -15.04
C ALA A 397 44.38 10.81 -16.01
N ALA A 398 45.01 9.73 -16.45
CA ALA A 398 44.37 8.71 -17.29
C ALA A 398 43.19 8.05 -16.56
N TYR A 399 43.32 7.82 -15.25
CA TYR A 399 42.25 7.22 -14.44
C TYR A 399 41.02 8.13 -14.28
N SER A 400 41.22 9.45 -14.24
CA SER A 400 40.14 10.44 -14.06
C SER A 400 39.06 10.35 -15.15
N THR A 401 39.39 9.87 -16.35
CA THR A 401 38.42 9.67 -17.44
C THR A 401 37.33 8.66 -17.05
N GLN A 402 37.69 7.56 -16.37
CA GLN A 402 36.70 6.58 -15.90
C GLN A 402 35.85 7.16 -14.77
N VAL A 403 36.44 8.01 -13.92
CA VAL A 403 35.73 8.70 -12.82
C VAL A 403 34.69 9.67 -13.37
N GLU A 404 35.03 10.45 -14.40
CA GLU A 404 34.08 11.35 -15.03
C GLU A 404 32.99 10.60 -15.79
N ARG A 405 33.30 9.46 -16.42
CA ARG A 405 32.28 8.55 -16.98
C ARG A 405 31.31 8.07 -15.90
N ALA A 406 31.83 7.66 -14.74
CA ALA A 406 30.99 7.26 -13.60
C ALA A 406 30.10 8.41 -13.10
N ARG A 407 30.64 9.63 -12.98
CA ARG A 407 29.85 10.82 -12.60
C ARG A 407 28.78 11.15 -13.64
N ALA A 408 29.09 11.03 -14.92
CA ALA A 408 28.16 11.28 -16.02
C ALA A 408 26.95 10.32 -15.96
N VAL A 409 27.20 9.03 -15.72
CA VAL A 409 26.14 8.02 -15.51
C VAL A 409 25.31 8.34 -14.27
N ILE A 410 25.93 8.75 -13.16
CA ILE A 410 25.22 9.13 -11.92
C ILE A 410 24.29 10.32 -12.16
N ARG A 411 24.78 11.36 -12.85
CA ARG A 411 24.02 12.57 -13.16
C ARG A 411 23.01 12.38 -14.30
N GLY A 412 23.13 11.30 -15.08
CA GLY A 412 22.29 11.01 -16.24
C GLY A 412 22.63 11.87 -17.46
N SER A 413 23.87 12.36 -17.56
CA SER A 413 24.38 13.09 -18.73
C SER A 413 24.96 12.16 -19.80
N ASP A 414 25.11 10.86 -19.51
CA ASP A 414 25.59 9.85 -20.45
C ASP A 414 24.94 8.48 -20.13
N ASP A 415 24.43 7.80 -21.17
CA ASP A 415 23.79 6.49 -21.11
C ASP A 415 24.57 5.39 -21.84
N GLU A 416 25.76 5.66 -22.38
CA GLU A 416 26.55 4.72 -23.19
C GLU A 416 26.81 3.41 -22.43
N VAL A 417 27.23 3.52 -21.18
CA VAL A 417 27.44 2.38 -20.27
C VAL A 417 26.17 1.54 -20.09
N LEU A 418 25.01 2.17 -20.07
CA LEU A 418 23.72 1.48 -19.90
C LEU A 418 23.29 0.80 -21.20
N ARG A 419 23.57 1.41 -22.36
CA ARG A 419 23.37 0.80 -23.68
C ARG A 419 24.27 -0.42 -23.87
N ASP A 420 25.55 -0.32 -23.50
CA ASP A 420 26.51 -1.43 -23.56
C ASP A 420 26.05 -2.62 -22.68
N LEU A 421 25.53 -2.33 -21.48
CA LEU A 421 24.96 -3.34 -20.59
C LEU A 421 23.78 -4.06 -21.23
N HIS A 422 22.88 -3.33 -21.87
CA HIS A 422 21.74 -3.92 -22.59
C HIS A 422 22.22 -4.78 -23.77
N GLY A 423 23.14 -4.28 -24.59
CA GLY A 423 23.71 -5.06 -25.70
C GLY A 423 24.51 -6.29 -25.27
N ARG A 424 25.07 -6.32 -24.04
CA ARG A 424 25.64 -7.55 -23.44
C ARG A 424 24.54 -8.56 -23.10
N LEU A 425 23.41 -8.11 -22.59
CA LEU A 425 22.28 -8.97 -22.27
C LEU A 425 21.68 -9.60 -23.53
N ASP A 426 21.50 -8.82 -24.59
CA ASP A 426 21.00 -9.30 -25.88
C ASP A 426 21.91 -10.38 -26.47
N ARG A 427 23.23 -10.19 -26.40
CA ARG A 427 24.21 -11.21 -26.84
C ARG A 427 24.10 -12.50 -26.04
N LEU A 428 24.01 -12.42 -24.71
CA LEU A 428 23.85 -13.63 -23.89
C LEU A 428 22.55 -14.38 -24.19
N VAL A 429 21.48 -13.68 -24.57
CA VAL A 429 20.22 -14.30 -25.00
C VAL A 429 20.37 -14.96 -26.37
N LEU A 430 21.03 -14.30 -27.32
CA LEU A 430 21.32 -14.85 -28.66
C LEU A 430 22.23 -16.08 -28.61
N ASP A 431 23.19 -16.09 -27.69
CA ASP A 431 24.11 -17.21 -27.45
C ASP A 431 23.47 -18.34 -26.60
N GLU A 432 22.17 -18.25 -26.30
CA GLU A 432 21.40 -19.21 -25.48
C GLU A 432 21.94 -19.40 -24.04
N LEU A 433 22.73 -18.44 -23.53
CA LEU A 433 23.30 -18.45 -22.19
C LEU A 433 22.33 -17.88 -21.15
N PHE A 434 21.14 -18.48 -21.03
CA PHE A 434 20.01 -17.94 -20.26
C PHE A 434 20.29 -17.70 -18.78
N GLU A 435 21.08 -18.55 -18.12
CA GLU A 435 21.44 -18.35 -16.72
C GLU A 435 22.31 -17.12 -16.50
N ASN A 436 23.29 -16.90 -17.40
CA ASN A 436 24.14 -15.73 -17.37
C ASN A 436 23.32 -14.47 -17.67
N ALA A 437 22.42 -14.55 -18.64
CA ALA A 437 21.49 -13.46 -18.97
C ALA A 437 20.60 -13.11 -17.78
N ALA A 438 20.05 -14.10 -17.06
CA ALA A 438 19.21 -13.87 -15.88
C ALA A 438 20.00 -13.20 -14.74
N ARG A 439 21.22 -13.66 -14.45
CA ARG A 439 22.10 -13.04 -13.44
C ARG A 439 22.44 -11.59 -13.80
N LEU A 440 22.76 -11.32 -15.06
CA LEU A 440 23.07 -9.96 -15.53
C LEU A 440 21.83 -9.06 -15.49
N ARG A 441 20.67 -9.57 -15.92
CA ARG A 441 19.37 -8.89 -15.89
C ARG A 441 19.05 -8.40 -14.47
N ASP A 442 19.17 -9.28 -13.49
CA ASP A 442 18.78 -8.97 -12.11
C ASP A 442 19.72 -7.92 -11.49
N ARG A 443 21.03 -8.02 -11.76
CA ARG A 443 22.02 -6.99 -11.35
C ARG A 443 21.77 -5.66 -12.06
N ALA A 444 21.43 -5.68 -13.35
CA ALA A 444 21.13 -4.50 -14.16
C ALA A 444 19.87 -3.78 -13.67
N ALA A 445 18.80 -4.52 -13.41
CA ALA A 445 17.56 -3.96 -12.89
C ALA A 445 17.79 -3.23 -11.55
N GLY A 446 18.55 -3.83 -10.63
CA GLY A 446 18.90 -3.21 -9.35
C GLY A 446 19.66 -1.89 -9.51
N THR A 447 20.69 -1.87 -10.39
CA THR A 447 21.47 -0.67 -10.67
C THR A 447 20.64 0.43 -11.34
N LEU A 448 19.84 0.09 -12.37
CA LEU A 448 19.01 1.05 -13.09
C LEU A 448 17.94 1.68 -12.20
N LEU A 449 17.26 0.89 -11.37
CA LEU A 449 16.26 1.40 -10.43
C LEU A 449 16.88 2.34 -9.40
N ALA A 450 18.09 2.03 -8.91
CA ALA A 450 18.82 2.90 -8.00
C ALA A 450 19.21 4.23 -8.67
N LEU A 451 19.77 4.19 -9.88
CA LEU A 451 20.11 5.38 -10.67
C LEU A 451 18.89 6.23 -10.99
N ARG A 452 17.81 5.61 -11.48
CA ARG A 452 16.55 6.30 -11.83
C ARG A 452 15.99 7.02 -10.60
N ARG A 453 15.91 6.33 -9.46
CA ARG A 453 15.45 6.96 -8.21
C ARG A 453 16.32 8.16 -7.85
N THR A 454 17.65 8.01 -7.86
CA THR A 454 18.56 9.11 -7.50
C THR A 454 18.46 10.29 -8.47
N GLN A 455 18.54 10.05 -9.78
CA GLN A 455 18.47 11.09 -10.81
C GLN A 455 17.16 11.86 -10.76
N ARG A 456 16.04 11.15 -10.59
CA ARG A 456 14.71 11.75 -10.52
C ARG A 456 14.54 12.65 -9.30
N LEU A 457 14.97 12.19 -8.13
CA LEU A 457 14.90 12.98 -6.90
C LEU A 457 15.86 14.17 -6.94
N ALA A 458 17.05 14.01 -7.55
CA ALA A 458 17.99 15.10 -7.77
C ALA A 458 17.43 16.16 -8.73
N ALA A 459 16.78 15.75 -9.82
CA ALA A 459 16.10 16.64 -10.75
C ALA A 459 15.01 17.47 -10.07
N LEU A 460 14.19 16.87 -9.21
CA LEU A 460 13.19 17.59 -8.43
C LEU A 460 13.83 18.54 -7.40
N ALA A 461 14.91 18.12 -6.75
CA ALA A 461 15.67 18.96 -5.81
C ALA A 461 16.37 20.14 -6.48
N ALA A 462 16.69 20.03 -7.78
CA ALA A 462 17.30 21.11 -8.56
C ALA A 462 16.33 22.24 -8.92
N VAL A 463 15.02 22.06 -8.75
CA VAL A 463 14.02 23.11 -8.98
C VAL A 463 13.98 24.05 -7.77
N ASP A 464 14.24 25.34 -7.99
CA ASP A 464 14.30 26.32 -6.89
C ASP A 464 12.90 26.63 -6.35
N GLU A 465 11.90 26.75 -7.23
CA GLU A 465 10.48 26.83 -6.84
C GLU A 465 9.58 26.09 -7.85
N LEU A 466 8.68 25.26 -7.34
CA LEU A 466 7.62 24.59 -8.08
C LEU A 466 6.30 24.73 -7.32
N VAL A 467 5.28 25.26 -7.99
CA VAL A 467 3.91 25.33 -7.48
C VAL A 467 3.07 24.35 -8.29
N ALA A 468 2.42 23.44 -7.60
CA ALA A 468 1.55 22.44 -8.21
C ALA A 468 0.17 22.42 -7.55
N ALA A 469 -0.84 22.06 -8.32
CA ALA A 469 -2.23 22.04 -7.92
C ALA A 469 -2.89 20.69 -8.24
N ARG A 470 -3.76 20.20 -7.36
CA ARG A 470 -4.57 19.00 -7.57
C ARG A 470 -6.05 19.29 -7.34
N PRO A 471 -6.97 18.83 -8.20
CA PRO A 471 -8.40 18.98 -7.92
C PRO A 471 -8.81 18.14 -6.71
N ARG A 472 -9.78 18.63 -5.93
CA ARG A 472 -10.39 17.91 -4.80
C ARG A 472 -11.67 17.19 -5.25
N ASP A 473 -11.98 16.06 -4.60
CA ASP A 473 -13.20 15.29 -4.87
C ASP A 473 -14.48 16.09 -4.60
N GLU A 474 -14.48 16.92 -3.55
CA GLU A 474 -15.58 17.83 -3.18
C GLU A 474 -15.62 19.12 -4.03
N GLY A 475 -14.71 19.26 -4.99
CA GLY A 475 -14.48 20.47 -5.78
C GLY A 475 -13.48 21.44 -5.15
N GLY A 476 -12.89 22.29 -5.99
CA GLY A 476 -11.79 23.19 -5.60
C GLY A 476 -10.41 22.57 -5.85
N TRP A 477 -9.38 23.15 -5.24
CA TRP A 477 -7.97 22.83 -5.48
C TRP A 477 -7.17 22.69 -4.18
N GLU A 478 -6.23 21.75 -4.18
CA GLU A 478 -5.13 21.64 -3.22
C GLU A 478 -3.86 22.15 -3.89
N PHE A 479 -3.02 22.88 -3.17
CA PHE A 479 -1.78 23.46 -3.68
C PHE A 479 -0.58 23.09 -2.83
N ALA A 480 0.53 22.79 -3.49
CA ALA A 480 1.82 22.57 -2.85
C ALA A 480 2.86 23.52 -3.45
N VAL A 481 3.59 24.24 -2.58
CA VAL A 481 4.78 25.02 -2.94
C VAL A 481 6.01 24.24 -2.51
N VAL A 482 6.81 23.83 -3.48
CA VAL A 482 8.04 23.05 -3.29
C VAL A 482 9.23 23.93 -3.62
N ARG A 483 10.23 23.97 -2.72
CA ARG A 483 11.49 24.69 -2.95
C ARG A 483 12.68 23.79 -2.69
N ALA A 484 13.55 23.65 -3.68
CA ALA A 484 14.71 22.75 -3.64
C ALA A 484 14.35 21.33 -3.15
N GLY A 485 13.23 20.79 -3.63
CA GLY A 485 12.74 19.45 -3.26
C GLY A 485 12.04 19.32 -1.91
N ARG A 486 11.92 20.40 -1.12
CA ARG A 486 11.20 20.42 0.16
C ARG A 486 9.83 21.06 0.02
N LEU A 487 8.83 20.56 0.73
CA LEU A 487 7.54 21.24 0.83
C LEU A 487 7.72 22.49 1.70
N ALA A 488 7.58 23.66 1.08
CA ALA A 488 7.77 24.97 1.72
C ALA A 488 6.44 25.57 2.22
N SER A 489 5.33 25.27 1.55
CA SER A 489 3.98 25.66 1.95
C SER A 489 2.94 24.77 1.29
N ALA A 490 1.73 24.76 1.84
CA ALA A 490 0.57 24.07 1.31
C ALA A 490 -0.70 24.88 1.54
N GLY A 491 -1.72 24.69 0.70
CA GLY A 491 -2.98 25.40 0.82
C GLY A 491 -4.12 24.75 0.07
N VAL A 492 -5.33 25.29 0.26
CA VAL A 492 -6.54 24.86 -0.44
C VAL A 492 -7.35 26.07 -0.93
N ALA A 493 -7.90 25.99 -2.14
CA ALA A 493 -8.96 26.87 -2.60
C ALA A 493 -10.27 26.07 -2.67
N PRO A 494 -11.28 26.39 -1.84
CA PRO A 494 -12.60 25.80 -1.96
C PRO A 494 -13.26 26.06 -3.32
N ARG A 495 -14.28 25.27 -3.66
CA ARG A 495 -15.11 25.51 -4.85
C ARG A 495 -15.67 26.94 -4.82
N GLY A 496 -15.56 27.66 -5.93
CA GLY A 496 -16.02 29.04 -6.07
C GLY A 496 -15.00 30.10 -5.65
N VAL A 497 -13.88 29.72 -5.03
CA VAL A 497 -12.78 30.63 -4.71
C VAL A 497 -11.78 30.69 -5.88
N PRO A 498 -11.43 31.88 -6.40
CA PRO A 498 -10.40 32.02 -7.41
C PRO A 498 -9.05 31.46 -6.90
N PRO A 499 -8.38 30.57 -7.66
CA PRO A 499 -7.20 29.86 -7.17
C PRO A 499 -5.94 30.73 -7.08
N MET A 500 -5.76 31.69 -8.00
CA MET A 500 -4.50 32.45 -8.10
C MET A 500 -4.20 33.32 -6.87
N PRO A 501 -5.15 34.08 -6.28
CA PRO A 501 -4.89 34.80 -5.03
C PRO A 501 -4.46 33.90 -3.86
N VAL A 502 -4.99 32.67 -3.79
CA VAL A 502 -4.58 31.69 -2.78
C VAL A 502 -3.14 31.24 -3.05
N VAL A 503 -2.80 30.95 -4.31
CA VAL A 503 -1.43 30.60 -4.74
C VAL A 503 -0.43 31.69 -4.35
N ASP A 504 -0.74 32.96 -4.62
CA ASP A 504 0.16 34.07 -4.30
C ASP A 504 0.37 34.21 -2.79
N ALA A 505 -0.70 34.05 -1.99
CA ALA A 505 -0.61 34.09 -0.53
C ALA A 505 0.26 32.96 0.03
N ILE A 506 0.07 31.71 -0.43
CA ILE A 506 0.85 30.57 0.08
C ILE A 506 2.32 30.62 -0.38
N VAL A 507 2.62 31.19 -1.55
CA VAL A 507 3.99 31.42 -2.00
C VAL A 507 4.66 32.48 -1.14
N ALA A 508 3.96 33.58 -0.84
CA ALA A 508 4.49 34.65 0.01
C ALA A 508 4.77 34.16 1.43
N ALA A 509 3.92 33.27 1.97
CA ALA A 509 4.08 32.65 3.29
C ALA A 509 5.04 31.45 3.30
N ALA A 510 5.55 31.00 2.15
CA ALA A 510 6.32 29.77 2.07
C ALA A 510 7.71 29.88 2.72
N GLU A 511 8.13 28.80 3.38
CA GLU A 511 9.44 28.68 4.02
C GLU A 511 10.57 29.01 3.02
N THR A 512 11.55 29.81 3.47
CA THR A 512 12.77 30.04 2.69
C THR A 512 13.69 28.83 2.83
N VAL A 513 13.92 28.13 1.73
CA VAL A 513 14.82 26.97 1.69
C VAL A 513 16.14 27.37 1.07
N ARG A 514 17.25 27.19 1.80
CA ARG A 514 18.61 27.38 1.29
C ARG A 514 19.21 26.04 0.88
N PRO A 515 19.49 25.80 -0.41
CA PRO A 515 20.19 24.61 -0.87
C PRO A 515 21.55 24.43 -0.18
N ILE A 516 21.86 23.21 0.24
CA ILE A 516 23.20 22.84 0.75
C ILE A 516 23.87 21.82 -0.19
N PRO A 517 25.21 21.68 -0.18
CA PRO A 517 25.90 20.67 -0.97
C PRO A 517 25.40 19.25 -0.66
N GLY A 518 25.24 18.43 -1.71
CA GLY A 518 24.74 17.07 -1.61
C GLY A 518 23.86 16.69 -2.80
N PRO A 519 23.46 15.41 -2.92
CA PRO A 519 22.74 14.91 -4.10
C PRO A 519 21.33 15.48 -4.22
N PHE A 520 20.75 15.88 -3.08
CA PHE A 520 19.37 16.35 -2.97
C PHE A 520 19.25 17.76 -2.39
N ARG A 521 20.33 18.55 -2.47
CA ARG A 521 20.36 19.97 -2.07
C ARG A 521 19.84 20.27 -0.65
N GLY A 522 19.90 19.30 0.27
CA GLY A 522 19.44 19.41 1.65
C GLY A 522 18.05 18.84 1.94
N ALA A 523 17.30 18.43 0.93
CA ALA A 523 16.03 17.76 1.12
C ALA A 523 16.22 16.30 1.58
N SER A 524 15.34 15.84 2.47
CA SER A 524 15.31 14.43 2.87
C SER A 524 14.86 13.55 1.69
N PRO A 525 15.51 12.40 1.42
CA PRO A 525 15.07 11.48 0.37
C PRO A 525 13.64 10.97 0.55
N GLU A 526 13.16 10.86 1.80
CA GLU A 526 11.79 10.42 2.10
C GLU A 526 10.77 11.52 1.78
N GLU A 527 11.08 12.77 2.11
CA GLU A 527 10.25 13.95 1.80
C GLU A 527 10.16 14.16 0.27
N LEU A 528 11.31 14.18 -0.40
CA LEU A 528 11.38 14.23 -1.86
C LEU A 528 10.57 13.10 -2.51
N GLY A 529 10.66 11.89 -1.95
CA GLY A 529 9.88 10.76 -2.42
C GLY A 529 8.37 10.94 -2.26
N LEU A 530 7.90 11.59 -1.18
CA LEU A 530 6.48 11.94 -1.01
C LEU A 530 6.05 12.99 -2.04
N VAL A 531 6.84 14.05 -2.23
CA VAL A 531 6.55 15.10 -3.20
C VAL A 531 6.50 14.52 -4.61
N ALA A 532 7.50 13.72 -5.00
CA ALA A 532 7.55 13.10 -6.32
C ALA A 532 6.34 12.17 -6.57
N ARG A 533 5.96 11.34 -5.59
CA ARG A 533 4.77 10.49 -5.70
C ARG A 533 3.47 11.31 -5.80
N TRP A 534 3.37 12.39 -5.06
CA TRP A 534 2.20 13.26 -5.13
C TRP A 534 2.12 13.95 -6.50
N LEU A 535 3.24 14.45 -7.04
CA LEU A 535 3.30 15.03 -8.38
C LEU A 535 2.92 14.04 -9.49
N ASP A 536 3.21 12.74 -9.30
CA ASP A 536 2.79 11.66 -10.22
C ASP A 536 1.32 11.28 -10.09
N SER A 537 0.65 11.70 -9.01
CA SER A 537 -0.73 11.31 -8.80
C SER A 537 -1.63 11.95 -9.85
N GLY A 538 -2.64 11.19 -10.30
CA GLY A 538 -3.56 11.62 -11.35
C GLY A 538 -4.22 12.96 -11.00
N GLY A 539 -4.26 13.88 -11.98
CA GLY A 539 -4.91 15.18 -11.85
C GLY A 539 -4.02 16.32 -11.34
N VAL A 540 -2.78 16.05 -10.91
CA VAL A 540 -1.85 17.13 -10.53
C VAL A 540 -1.39 17.93 -11.75
N ARG A 541 -1.33 19.25 -11.60
CA ARG A 541 -0.90 20.21 -12.63
C ARG A 541 0.16 21.13 -12.07
N ILE A 542 1.20 21.42 -12.85
CA ILE A 542 2.18 22.45 -12.52
C ILE A 542 1.56 23.81 -12.84
N VAL A 543 1.45 24.67 -11.83
CA VAL A 543 0.94 26.04 -11.97
C VAL A 543 2.08 26.99 -12.36
N ARG A 544 3.21 26.88 -11.66
CA ARG A 544 4.39 27.73 -11.88
C ARG A 544 5.65 26.96 -11.53
N THR A 545 6.75 27.26 -12.23
CA THR A 545 8.07 26.72 -11.94
C THR A 545 9.12 27.77 -12.29
N SER A 546 10.22 27.82 -11.54
CA SER A 546 11.32 28.76 -11.77
C SER A 546 12.01 28.58 -13.13
N HIS A 547 12.27 27.33 -13.53
CA HIS A 547 13.03 27.01 -14.75
C HIS A 547 12.60 25.69 -15.42
N GLY A 548 11.43 25.17 -15.07
CA GLY A 548 10.97 23.87 -15.55
C GLY A 548 11.44 22.71 -14.68
N TRP A 549 10.62 21.67 -14.58
CA TRP A 549 11.06 20.39 -14.04
C TRP A 549 11.49 19.48 -15.20
N CYS A 550 12.79 19.22 -15.28
CA CYS A 550 13.39 18.43 -16.35
C CYS A 550 14.11 17.22 -15.76
N GLU A 551 13.91 16.04 -16.34
CA GLU A 551 14.68 14.84 -16.02
C GLU A 551 15.79 14.60 -17.05
N PRO A 552 16.93 13.98 -16.68
CA PRO A 552 18.01 13.73 -17.64
C PRO A 552 17.58 12.76 -18.75
N ALA A 553 17.71 13.19 -20.01
CA ALA A 553 17.32 12.39 -21.18
C ALA A 553 18.22 11.15 -21.38
N LEU A 554 19.50 11.26 -21.01
CA LEU A 554 20.48 10.17 -21.00
C LEU A 554 20.59 9.50 -19.62
N GLY A 555 19.55 9.63 -18.80
CA GLY A 555 19.45 8.99 -17.50
C GLY A 555 18.88 7.56 -17.57
N ALA A 556 18.83 6.92 -16.41
CA ALA A 556 18.19 5.61 -16.24
C ALA A 556 16.66 5.66 -16.45
N GLY A 557 16.06 6.84 -16.59
CA GLY A 557 14.63 7.03 -16.88
C GLY A 557 14.15 6.33 -18.14
N ARG A 558 14.95 6.35 -19.20
CA ARG A 558 14.65 5.65 -20.46
C ARG A 558 14.50 4.13 -20.28
N TRP A 559 15.13 3.58 -19.24
CA TRP A 559 15.19 2.15 -18.97
C TRP A 559 14.21 1.71 -17.88
N ASN A 560 13.37 2.61 -17.35
CA ASN A 560 12.52 2.33 -16.19
C ASN A 560 11.56 1.16 -16.44
N GLU A 561 10.84 1.17 -17.56
CA GLU A 561 9.89 0.09 -17.89
C GLU A 561 10.58 -1.28 -18.01
N TRP A 562 11.77 -1.31 -18.61
CA TRP A 562 12.56 -2.54 -18.72
C TRP A 562 13.00 -3.02 -17.34
N ALA A 563 13.51 -2.13 -16.49
CA ALA A 563 14.02 -2.47 -15.17
C ALA A 563 12.90 -2.94 -14.22
N GLU A 564 11.71 -2.34 -14.30
CA GLU A 564 10.52 -2.77 -13.55
C GLU A 564 10.07 -4.17 -13.98
N LYS A 565 9.93 -4.41 -15.29
CA LYS A 565 9.60 -5.75 -15.83
C LYS A 565 10.62 -6.81 -15.41
N ALA A 566 11.90 -6.48 -15.47
CA ALA A 566 12.98 -7.39 -15.05
C ALA A 566 12.91 -7.73 -13.54
N ARG A 567 12.64 -6.73 -12.69
CA ARG A 567 12.46 -6.94 -11.25
C ARG A 567 11.23 -7.82 -10.96
N ASP A 568 10.12 -7.55 -11.63
CA ASP A 568 8.87 -8.28 -11.41
C ASP A 568 9.00 -9.74 -11.88
N ALA A 569 9.69 -10.00 -13.01
CA ALA A 569 10.02 -11.34 -13.47
C ALA A 569 10.84 -12.13 -12.43
N ARG A 570 11.85 -11.50 -11.80
CA ARG A 570 12.61 -12.11 -10.70
C ARG A 570 11.72 -12.49 -9.51
N ALA A 571 10.76 -11.63 -9.15
CA ALA A 571 9.86 -11.90 -8.03
C ALA A 571 8.96 -13.11 -8.31
N VAL A 572 8.48 -13.27 -9.54
CA VAL A 572 7.72 -14.46 -9.97
C VAL A 572 8.59 -15.72 -9.92
N SER A 573 9.82 -15.67 -10.44
CA SER A 573 10.74 -16.82 -10.40
C SER A 573 11.14 -17.24 -8.97
N ALA A 574 11.15 -16.32 -8.01
CA ALA A 574 11.46 -16.63 -6.61
C ALA A 574 10.31 -17.30 -5.84
N VAL A 575 9.08 -17.27 -6.39
CA VAL A 575 7.86 -17.82 -5.77
C VAL A 575 7.46 -19.17 -6.38
N ALA A 576 8.01 -19.54 -7.54
CA ALA A 576 7.80 -20.85 -8.14
C ALA A 576 8.42 -21.96 -7.26
N PRO A 577 7.65 -22.98 -6.83
CA PRO A 577 8.22 -24.15 -6.17
C PRO A 577 9.19 -24.85 -7.10
N ASP A 578 10.29 -25.34 -6.55
CA ASP A 578 11.28 -26.15 -7.25
C ASP A 578 10.66 -27.50 -7.64
N GLU A 579 10.10 -27.60 -8.85
CA GLU A 579 9.57 -28.85 -9.42
C GLU A 579 10.67 -29.83 -9.88
N ARG A 580 11.91 -29.68 -9.39
CA ARG A 580 13.02 -30.59 -9.69
C ARG A 580 13.52 -31.30 -8.44
N THR A 581 12.69 -32.17 -7.88
CA THR A 581 13.18 -33.32 -7.11
C THR A 581 12.13 -34.43 -7.12
N THR A 582 11.99 -35.10 -8.27
CA THR A 582 11.45 -36.47 -8.37
C THR A 582 11.94 -37.08 -9.67
N THR A 583 13.12 -37.70 -9.61
CA THR A 583 13.50 -38.86 -10.41
C THR A 583 14.27 -39.80 -9.53
#